data_AF-A0A371R861-F1
#
_entry.id   AF-A0A371R861-F1
#
_cell.length_a   1.000
_cell.length_b   1.000
_cell.length_c   1.000
_cell.angle_alpha   90.00
_cell.angle_beta   90.00
_cell.angle_gamma   90.00
#
_symmetry.space_group_name_H-M   'P 1'
#
loop_
_entity.id
_entity.type
_entity.pdbx_description
1 polymer ?
#
loop_
_entity_poly.entity_id
_entity_poly.type
_entity_poly.pdbx_seq_one_letter_code
_entity_poly.pdbx_strand_id
1 'polypeptide(L)'
;MAGRCAMRQSERGLTLIEVLVAILILGTAVASLLALTGQQTRNADALRENMLARITAENIMVATVLAEDRNQRDDQGTAEIAGRSYDWQVIRREGPLEGLEILTVEISDPAQDGRVLATMGTLNPETGP
;
A
#
# COMPACT_ATOMS: atom_id res chain seq x y z
N MET A 1 -20.86 34.96 65.81
CA MET A 1 -21.65 34.30 64.74
C MET A 1 -21.25 34.92 63.42
N ALA A 2 -20.27 34.35 62.72
CA ALA A 2 -19.71 34.92 61.49
C ALA A 2 -20.58 34.52 60.28
N GLY A 3 -21.17 35.52 59.61
CA GLY A 3 -21.96 35.33 58.40
C GLY A 3 -21.07 34.93 57.23
N ARG A 4 -21.30 33.74 56.66
CA ARG A 4 -20.70 33.33 55.41
C ARG A 4 -21.37 34.07 54.27
N CYS A 5 -20.65 34.98 53.63
CA CYS A 5 -21.06 35.59 52.37
C CYS A 5 -20.83 34.54 51.27
N ALA A 6 -21.90 33.84 50.86
CA ALA A 6 -21.85 32.94 49.72
C ALA A 6 -21.66 33.78 48.46
N MET A 7 -20.46 33.76 47.87
CA MET A 7 -20.21 34.36 46.57
C MET A 7 -21.08 33.66 45.53
N ARG A 8 -22.16 34.33 45.10
CA ARG A 8 -22.91 33.91 43.92
C ARG A 8 -21.99 34.00 42.72
N GLN A 9 -21.58 32.87 42.17
CA GLN A 9 -20.95 32.84 40.86
C GLN A 9 -21.95 33.44 39.88
N SER A 10 -21.55 34.56 39.28
CA SER A 10 -22.29 35.20 38.20
C SER A 10 -22.29 34.23 37.02
N GLU A 11 -23.42 33.57 36.76
CA GLU A 11 -23.62 32.81 35.54
C GLU A 11 -23.64 33.81 34.38
N ARG A 12 -22.49 33.93 33.70
CA ARG A 12 -22.35 34.72 32.49
C ARG A 12 -23.03 33.94 31.36
N GLY A 13 -24.03 34.56 30.73
CA GLY A 13 -24.68 34.01 29.54
C GLY A 13 -23.70 33.88 28.37
N LEU A 14 -23.96 32.89 27.51
CA LEU A 14 -23.15 32.60 26.32
C LEU A 14 -23.29 33.76 25.31
N THR A 15 -22.19 34.25 24.77
CA THR A 15 -22.23 35.34 23.77
C THR A 15 -22.43 34.78 22.36
N LEU A 16 -22.99 35.59 21.45
CA LEU A 16 -23.12 35.22 20.03
C LEU A 16 -21.76 34.82 19.42
N ILE A 17 -20.71 35.58 19.73
CA ILE A 17 -19.36 35.33 19.21
C ILE A 17 -18.81 33.99 19.72
N GLU A 18 -19.15 33.57 20.93
CA GLU A 18 -18.72 32.30 21.51
C GLU A 18 -19.33 31.11 20.80
N VAL A 19 -20.63 31.17 20.47
CA VAL A 19 -21.29 30.14 19.63
C VAL A 19 -20.67 30.10 18.23
N LEU A 20 -20.45 31.26 17.62
CA LEU A 20 -19.85 31.33 16.29
C LEU A 20 -18.42 30.75 16.27
N VAL A 21 -17.61 31.08 17.26
CA VAL A 21 -16.25 30.53 17.41
C VAL A 21 -16.32 29.03 17.72
N ALA A 22 -17.24 28.57 18.56
CA ALA A 22 -17.40 27.15 18.85
C ALA A 22 -17.78 26.35 17.59
N ILE A 23 -18.72 26.85 16.79
CA ILE A 23 -19.10 26.23 15.52
C ILE A 23 -17.93 26.27 14.53
N LEU A 24 -17.18 27.37 14.48
CA LEU A 24 -16.01 27.47 13.62
C LEU A 24 -14.95 26.41 13.96
N ILE A 25 -14.60 26.26 15.24
CA ILE A 25 -13.63 25.26 15.71
C ILE A 25 -14.16 23.84 15.50
N LEU A 26 -15.45 23.62 15.75
CA LEU A 26 -16.07 22.32 15.50
C LEU A 26 -16.05 21.98 14.00
N GLY A 27 -16.36 22.96 13.15
CA GLY A 27 -16.35 22.81 11.70
C GLY A 27 -14.97 22.45 11.17
N THR A 28 -13.91 23.09 11.67
CA THR A 28 -12.53 22.75 11.28
C THR A 28 -12.14 21.35 11.77
N ALA A 29 -12.51 20.97 13.00
CA ALA A 29 -12.26 19.63 13.51
C ALA A 29 -12.92 18.55 12.64
N VAL A 30 -14.19 18.73 12.26
CA VAL A 30 -14.91 17.81 11.37
C VAL A 30 -14.26 17.75 9.99
N ALA A 31 -13.88 18.89 9.41
CA ALA A 31 -13.20 18.93 8.13
C ALA A 31 -11.87 18.15 8.15
N SER A 32 -11.08 18.29 9.22
CA SER A 32 -9.85 17.52 9.40
C SER A 32 -10.11 16.02 9.53
N LEU A 33 -11.14 15.60 10.27
CA LEU A 33 -11.50 14.19 10.41
C LEU A 33 -11.95 13.56 9.08
N LEU A 34 -12.70 14.30 8.27
CA LEU A 34 -13.10 13.84 6.94
C LEU A 34 -11.88 13.69 6.01
N ALA A 35 -10.98 14.67 6.03
CA ALA A 35 -9.74 14.60 5.27
C ALA A 35 -8.88 13.39 5.69
N LEU A 36 -8.76 13.15 7.00
CA LEU A 36 -8.04 12.00 7.57
C LEU A 36 -8.68 10.68 7.15
N THR A 37 -10.01 10.58 7.21
CA THR A 37 -10.74 9.37 6.80
C THR A 37 -10.50 9.08 5.32
N GLY A 38 -10.59 10.10 4.46
CA GLY A 38 -10.27 9.95 3.04
C GLY A 38 -8.83 9.53 2.79
N GLN A 39 -7.88 10.01 3.60
CA GLN A 39 -6.48 9.57 3.53
C GLN A 39 -6.32 8.11 3.96
N GLN A 40 -7.02 7.67 5.02
CA GLN A 40 -6.99 6.27 5.46
C GLN A 40 -7.50 5.31 4.37
N THR A 41 -8.59 5.66 3.68
CA THR A 41 -9.10 4.85 2.57
C THR A 41 -8.07 4.72 1.44
N ARG A 42 -7.47 5.83 1.00
CA ARG A 42 -6.43 5.81 -0.05
C ARG A 42 -5.22 4.97 0.36
N ASN A 43 -4.80 5.05 1.62
CA ASN A 43 -3.71 4.23 2.13
C ASN A 43 -4.07 2.74 2.13
N ALA A 44 -5.28 2.38 2.54
CA ALA A 44 -5.75 1.00 2.52
C ALA A 44 -5.78 0.43 1.09
N ASP A 45 -6.23 1.22 0.12
CA ASP A 45 -6.23 0.82 -1.29
C ASP A 45 -4.81 0.60 -1.83
N ALA A 46 -3.88 1.50 -1.53
CA ALA A 46 -2.48 1.35 -1.91
C ALA A 46 -1.83 0.11 -1.26
N LEU A 47 -2.12 -0.17 0.02
CA LEU A 47 -1.64 -1.39 0.67
C LEU A 47 -2.21 -2.65 0.02
N ARG A 48 -3.51 -2.64 -0.31
CA ARG A 48 -4.16 -3.76 -1.02
C ARG A 48 -3.50 -4.02 -2.38
N GLU A 49 -3.24 -2.97 -3.15
CA GLU A 49 -2.57 -3.07 -4.44
C GLU A 49 -1.18 -3.70 -4.33
N ASN A 50 -0.36 -3.23 -3.38
CA ASN A 50 0.97 -3.81 -3.14
C ASN A 50 0.91 -5.28 -2.70
N MET A 51 -0.10 -5.66 -1.88
CA MET A 51 -0.29 -7.06 -1.48
C MET A 51 -0.67 -7.94 -2.68
N LEU A 52 -1.57 -7.49 -3.55
CA LEU A 52 -1.95 -8.23 -4.75
C LEU A 52 -0.76 -8.39 -5.71
N ALA A 53 -0.01 -7.32 -5.95
CA ALA A 53 1.20 -7.38 -6.76
C ALA A 53 2.23 -8.35 -6.18
N ARG A 54 2.39 -8.40 -4.86
CA ARG A 54 3.31 -9.36 -4.22
C ARG A 54 2.83 -10.81 -4.33
N ILE A 55 1.54 -11.08 -4.12
CA ILE A 55 0.99 -12.43 -4.34
C ILE A 55 1.22 -12.86 -5.80
N THR A 56 1.02 -11.96 -6.76
CA THR A 56 1.34 -12.24 -8.17
C THR A 56 2.83 -12.54 -8.36
N ALA A 57 3.72 -11.73 -7.78
CA ALA A 57 5.17 -11.96 -7.85
C ALA A 57 5.55 -13.34 -7.27
N GLU A 58 4.98 -13.71 -6.13
CA GLU A 58 5.18 -15.02 -5.49
C GLU A 58 4.69 -16.17 -6.39
N ASN A 59 3.51 -16.03 -7.00
CA ASN A 59 2.97 -17.04 -7.92
C ASN A 59 3.85 -17.21 -9.16
N ILE A 60 4.28 -16.11 -9.78
CA ILE A 60 5.18 -16.14 -10.94
C ILE A 60 6.54 -16.70 -10.55
N MET A 61 7.07 -16.33 -9.39
CA MET A 61 8.34 -16.87 -8.89
C MET A 61 8.27 -18.39 -8.70
N VAL A 62 7.21 -18.88 -8.04
CA VAL A 62 7.01 -20.31 -7.82
C VAL A 62 6.86 -21.05 -9.15
N ALA A 63 6.05 -20.54 -10.08
CA ALA A 63 5.93 -21.11 -11.42
C ALA A 63 7.28 -21.13 -12.16
N THR A 64 8.05 -20.05 -12.03
CA THR A 64 9.38 -19.92 -12.64
C THR A 64 10.39 -20.87 -12.02
N VAL A 65 10.32 -21.19 -10.74
CA VAL A 65 11.27 -22.13 -10.10
C VAL A 65 10.87 -23.58 -10.35
N LEU A 66 9.57 -23.88 -10.39
CA LEU A 66 9.07 -25.26 -10.53
C LEU A 66 9.07 -25.80 -11.97
N ALA A 67 9.09 -24.95 -13.00
CA ALA A 67 9.08 -25.45 -14.37
C ALA A 67 10.38 -26.21 -14.72
N GLU A 68 10.22 -27.43 -15.24
CA GLU A 68 11.33 -28.36 -15.51
C GLU A 68 12.17 -27.97 -16.73
N ASP A 69 11.56 -27.37 -17.77
CA ASP A 69 12.25 -26.94 -19.00
C ASP A 69 12.35 -25.41 -19.08
N ARG A 70 13.58 -24.90 -19.23
CA ARG A 70 13.87 -23.47 -19.35
C ARG A 70 13.41 -22.87 -20.67
N ASN A 71 13.42 -23.62 -21.75
CA ASN A 71 13.10 -23.11 -23.09
C ASN A 71 11.59 -22.94 -23.33
N GLN A 72 10.76 -23.46 -22.43
CA GLN A 72 9.31 -23.31 -22.46
C GLN A 72 8.79 -22.19 -21.54
N ARG A 73 9.70 -21.40 -20.93
CA ARG A 73 9.34 -20.29 -20.05
C ARG A 73 9.24 -18.97 -20.82
N ASP A 74 8.13 -18.27 -20.62
CA ASP A 74 8.03 -16.86 -20.96
C ASP A 74 8.74 -16.03 -19.89
N ASP A 75 9.60 -15.10 -20.33
CA ASP A 75 10.29 -14.15 -19.45
C ASP A 75 9.42 -12.93 -19.15
N GLN A 76 8.24 -12.82 -19.75
CA GLN A 76 7.32 -11.72 -19.56
C GLN A 76 5.89 -12.14 -19.90
N GLY A 77 4.91 -11.45 -19.34
CA GLY A 77 3.52 -11.66 -19.69
C GLY A 77 2.59 -10.82 -18.85
N THR A 78 1.34 -11.24 -18.81
CA THR A 78 0.29 -10.58 -18.05
C THR A 78 -0.39 -11.58 -17.12
N ALA A 79 -0.71 -11.16 -15.91
CA ALA A 79 -1.38 -11.97 -14.91
C ALA A 79 -2.62 -11.24 -14.39
N GLU A 80 -3.74 -11.95 -14.25
CA GLU A 80 -4.98 -11.40 -13.71
C GLU A 80 -5.21 -11.88 -12.27
N ILE A 81 -5.37 -10.95 -11.34
CA ILE A 81 -5.74 -11.25 -9.96
C ILE A 81 -6.77 -10.26 -9.45
N ALA A 82 -7.82 -10.77 -8.81
CA ALA A 82 -8.91 -9.95 -8.25
C ALA A 82 -9.51 -8.96 -9.26
N GLY A 83 -9.64 -9.37 -10.54
CA GLY A 83 -10.18 -8.56 -11.64
C GLY A 83 -9.27 -7.42 -12.11
N ARG A 84 -7.98 -7.48 -11.77
CA ARG A 84 -6.95 -6.53 -12.21
C ARG A 84 -5.85 -7.26 -12.97
N SER A 85 -5.36 -6.60 -14.01
CA SER A 85 -4.30 -7.10 -14.89
C SER A 85 -2.98 -6.46 -14.48
N TYR A 86 -1.95 -7.28 -14.32
CA TYR A 86 -0.58 -6.85 -14.03
C TYR A 86 0.35 -7.39 -15.10
N ASP A 87 1.27 -6.56 -15.55
CA ASP A 87 2.37 -7.02 -16.39
C ASP A 87 3.49 -7.53 -15.49
N TRP A 88 4.13 -8.61 -15.91
CA TRP A 88 5.21 -9.23 -15.16
C TRP A 88 6.39 -9.52 -16.09
N GLN A 89 7.58 -9.46 -15.51
CA GLN A 89 8.82 -9.80 -16.17
C GLN A 89 9.74 -10.57 -15.22
N VAL A 90 10.44 -11.57 -15.76
CA VAL A 90 11.48 -12.35 -15.08
C VAL A 90 12.82 -11.93 -15.66
N ILE A 91 13.67 -11.35 -14.81
CA ILE A 91 15.03 -10.96 -15.15
C ILE A 91 15.99 -11.97 -14.53
N ARG A 92 16.75 -12.64 -15.38
CA ARG A 92 17.84 -13.56 -15.02
C ARG A 92 19.18 -12.84 -15.02
N ARG A 93 19.98 -13.05 -13.98
CA ARG A 93 21.36 -12.53 -13.88
C ARG A 93 22.29 -13.62 -13.36
N GLU A 94 23.56 -13.56 -13.75
CA GLU A 94 24.58 -14.46 -13.20
C GLU A 94 24.68 -14.31 -11.68
N GLY A 95 24.73 -15.45 -10.99
CA GLY A 95 24.87 -15.52 -9.55
C GLY A 95 26.32 -15.31 -9.09
N PRO A 96 26.52 -15.13 -7.77
CA PRO A 96 27.85 -14.90 -7.20
C PRO A 96 28.76 -16.14 -7.21
N LEU A 97 28.20 -17.33 -7.49
CA LEU A 97 28.91 -18.60 -7.60
C LEU A 97 28.62 -19.21 -8.97
N GLU A 98 29.58 -19.97 -9.48
CA GLU A 98 29.42 -20.74 -10.71
C GLU A 98 28.26 -21.72 -10.57
N GLY A 99 27.41 -21.79 -11.60
CA GLY A 99 26.21 -22.62 -11.56
C GLY A 99 25.07 -22.06 -10.71
N LEU A 100 25.09 -20.77 -10.33
CA LEU A 100 23.95 -20.07 -9.72
C LEU A 100 23.48 -18.91 -10.61
N GLU A 101 22.18 -18.66 -10.58
CA GLU A 101 21.54 -17.49 -11.17
C GLU A 101 20.69 -16.73 -10.13
N ILE A 102 20.54 -15.42 -10.33
CA ILE A 102 19.59 -14.59 -9.61
C ILE A 102 18.38 -14.39 -10.51
N LEU A 103 17.22 -14.84 -10.05
CA LEU A 103 15.93 -14.59 -10.66
C LEU A 103 15.27 -13.39 -9.98
N THR A 104 14.92 -12.37 -10.74
CA THR A 104 14.14 -11.22 -10.25
C THR A 104 12.82 -11.16 -10.99
N VAL A 105 11.71 -11.27 -10.27
CA VAL A 105 10.36 -11.05 -10.79
C VAL A 105 9.96 -9.62 -10.51
N GLU A 106 9.63 -8.87 -11.54
CA GLU A 106 9.09 -7.51 -11.45
C GLU A 106 7.63 -7.51 -11.89
N ILE A 107 6.77 -6.86 -11.09
CA ILE A 107 5.35 -6.70 -11.36
C ILE A 107 5.06 -5.22 -11.55
N SER A 108 4.49 -4.87 -12.69
CA SER A 108 4.08 -3.51 -13.05
C SER A 108 2.58 -3.43 -13.31
N ASP A 109 2.02 -2.25 -13.10
CA ASP A 109 0.63 -1.98 -13.43
C ASP A 109 0.53 -1.21 -14.76
N PRO A 110 -0.03 -1.82 -15.82
CA PRO A 110 -0.20 -1.14 -17.11
C PRO A 110 -1.15 0.06 -17.01
N ALA A 111 -2.07 0.10 -16.04
CA ALA A 111 -2.96 1.24 -15.83
C ALA A 111 -2.24 2.44 -15.20
N GLN A 112 -1.03 2.26 -14.66
CA GLN A 112 -0.25 3.30 -13.97
C GLN A 112 1.12 3.51 -14.61
N ASP A 113 1.15 3.65 -15.95
CA ASP A 113 2.35 3.98 -16.74
C ASP A 113 3.52 3.00 -16.49
N GLY A 114 3.19 1.73 -16.24
CA GLY A 114 4.18 0.68 -15.97
C GLY A 114 4.88 0.82 -14.61
N ARG A 115 4.30 1.55 -13.64
CA ARG A 115 4.84 1.64 -12.28
C ARG A 115 5.06 0.25 -11.69
N VAL A 116 6.30 -0.03 -11.28
CA VAL A 116 6.65 -1.26 -10.57
C VAL A 116 6.04 -1.24 -9.17
N LEU A 117 5.20 -2.23 -8.88
CA LEU A 117 4.49 -2.38 -7.62
C LEU A 117 5.15 -3.40 -6.69
N ALA A 118 5.81 -4.41 -7.25
CA ALA A 118 6.52 -5.42 -6.49
C ALA A 118 7.73 -5.92 -7.25
N THR A 119 8.80 -6.20 -6.51
CA THR A 119 10.01 -6.86 -7.01
C THR A 119 10.38 -7.98 -6.05
N MET A 120 10.63 -9.18 -6.56
CA MET A 120 11.03 -10.33 -5.76
C MET A 120 12.25 -11.00 -6.37
N GLY A 121 13.30 -11.19 -5.57
CA GLY A 121 14.54 -11.84 -5.98
C GLY A 121 14.70 -13.21 -5.31
N THR A 122 15.17 -14.22 -6.05
CA THR A 122 15.64 -15.49 -5.49
C THR A 122 16.95 -15.93 -6.14
N LEU A 123 17.71 -16.76 -5.44
CA LEU A 123 18.83 -17.51 -5.99
C LEU A 123 18.33 -18.87 -6.46
N ASN A 124 18.69 -19.25 -7.67
CA ASN A 124 18.34 -20.52 -8.29
C ASN A 124 19.61 -21.20 -8.79
N PRO A 125 19.79 -22.52 -8.66
CA PRO A 125 20.84 -23.21 -9.39
C PRO A 125 20.63 -23.04 -10.91
N GLU A 126 21.71 -22.71 -11.61
CA GLU A 126 21.77 -22.75 -13.06
C GLU A 126 21.61 -24.21 -13.46
N THR A 127 20.39 -24.57 -13.83
CA THR A 127 20.14 -25.86 -14.49
C THR A 127 20.65 -25.72 -15.91
N GLY A 128 21.76 -26.39 -16.21
CA GLY A 128 22.31 -26.50 -17.55
C GLY A 128 21.29 -27.12 -18.53
N PRO A 129 21.53 -26.98 -19.85
CA PRO A 129 20.65 -27.56 -20.87
C PRO A 129 20.54 -29.08 -20.77
#